data_AF-A0A955K5P2-F1
#
_entry.id   AF-A0A955K5P2-F1
#
_cell.length_a   1.000
_cell.length_b   1.000
_cell.length_c   1.000
_cell.angle_alpha   90.00
_cell.angle_beta   90.00
_cell.angle_gamma   90.00
#
_symmetry.space_group_name_H-M   'P 1'
#
loop_
_entity.id
_entity.type
_entity.pdbx_description
1 polymer ?
#
loop_
_entity_poly.entity_id
_entity_poly.type
_entity_poly.pdbx_seq_one_letter_code
_entity_poly.pdbx_strand_id
1 'polypeptide(L)'
;MSNVKLQVPIDRDIRDQWEKYAHRNGFDSLQAYIRFLAKADIDGRRVNFEESVRLTPKSEARYTREIAENDTLRRQGRVKSYNDVDNLMQDLLSSDNL
;
A
#
# COMPACT_ATOMS: atom_id res chain seq x y z
N MET A 1 24.76 14.29 -13.16
CA MET A 1 23.82 14.96 -12.23
C MET A 1 24.65 15.82 -11.28
N SER A 2 24.29 17.10 -11.13
CA SER A 2 24.93 17.98 -10.16
C SER A 2 24.29 17.78 -8.79
N ASN A 3 25.10 17.42 -7.79
CA ASN A 3 24.62 17.31 -6.41
C ASN A 3 24.54 18.71 -5.78
N VAL A 4 23.45 18.98 -5.05
CA VAL A 4 23.24 20.21 -4.28
C VAL A 4 23.07 19.89 -2.80
N LYS A 5 23.40 20.85 -1.93
CA LYS A 5 23.22 20.73 -0.48
C LYS A 5 21.96 21.46 -0.05
N LEU A 6 21.11 20.78 0.70
CA LEU A 6 19.98 21.38 1.41
C LEU A 6 20.37 21.60 2.88
N GLN A 7 20.24 22.83 3.37
CA GLN A 7 20.45 23.17 4.78
C GLN A 7 19.14 23.61 5.39
N VAL A 8 18.74 22.96 6.49
CA VAL A 8 17.49 23.26 7.20
C VAL A 8 17.81 23.42 8.68
N PRO A 9 17.66 24.62 9.26
CA PRO A 9 17.73 24.81 10.69
C PRO A 9 16.58 24.05 11.37
N ILE A 10 16.90 23.17 12.30
CA ILE A 10 15.93 22.40 13.09
C ILE A 10 16.41 22.28 14.52
N ASP A 11 15.46 22.11 15.44
CA ASP A 11 15.77 21.81 16.83
C ASP A 11 16.55 20.49 16.95
N ARG A 12 17.51 20.44 17.88
CA ARG A 12 18.38 19.26 18.05
C ARG A 12 17.58 18.04 18.49
N ASP A 13 16.63 18.20 19.41
CA ASP A 13 15.87 17.07 19.94
C ASP A 13 14.94 16.50 18.87
N ILE A 14 14.37 17.36 18.03
CA ILE A 14 13.59 16.94 16.86
C ILE A 14 14.49 16.17 15.89
N ARG A 15 15.67 16.70 15.57
CA ARG A 15 16.65 16.05 14.68
C ARG A 15 17.00 14.64 15.17
N ASP A 16 17.30 14.51 16.46
CA ASP A 16 17.76 13.25 17.05
C ASP A 16 16.63 12.22 17.16
N GLN A 17 15.41 12.64 17.51
CA GLN A 17 14.24 11.77 17.49
C GLN A 17 13.91 11.29 16.08
N TRP A 18 14.06 12.17 15.09
CA TRP A 18 13.76 11.83 13.70
C TRP A 18 14.80 10.88 13.11
N GLU A 19 16.08 11.04 13.47
CA GLU A 19 17.13 10.07 13.10
C GLU A 19 16.87 8.69 13.70
N LYS A 20 16.47 8.60 14.98
CA LYS A 20 16.04 7.34 15.59
C LYS A 20 14.85 6.72 14.87
N TYR A 21 13.87 7.54 14.47
CA TYR A 21 12.73 7.06 13.67
C TYR A 21 13.17 6.52 12.31
N ALA A 22 14.06 7.21 11.59
CA ALA A 22 14.58 6.76 10.31
C ALA A 22 15.30 5.40 10.45
N HIS A 23 16.14 5.23 11.47
CA HIS A 23 16.82 3.96 11.73
C HIS A 23 15.86 2.81 12.06
N ARG A 24 14.81 3.06 12.87
CA ARG A 24 13.78 2.05 13.14
C ARG A 24 13.07 1.57 11.88
N ASN A 25 13.00 2.42 10.85
CA ASN A 25 12.40 2.11 9.55
C ASN A 25 13.42 1.61 8.51
N GLY A 26 14.64 1.24 8.94
CA GLY A 26 15.64 0.60 8.10
C GLY A 26 16.53 1.54 7.29
N PHE A 27 16.47 2.85 7.53
CA PHE A 27 17.38 3.81 6.88
C PHE A 27 18.74 3.86 7.59
N ASP A 28 19.80 4.01 6.80
CA ASP A 28 21.18 4.13 7.29
C ASP A 28 21.48 5.50 7.91
N SER A 29 20.66 6.50 7.62
CA SER A 29 20.85 7.89 8.02
C SER A 29 19.57 8.71 7.84
N LEU A 30 19.46 9.80 8.60
CA LEU A 30 18.38 10.76 8.42
C LEU A 30 18.41 11.40 7.01
N GLN A 31 19.59 11.56 6.41
CA GLN A 31 19.70 12.14 5.07
C GLN A 31 19.16 11.19 3.99
N ALA A 32 19.41 9.88 4.08
CA ALA A 32 18.83 8.91 3.16
C ALA A 32 17.31 8.89 3.26
N TYR A 33 16.78 8.97 4.49
CA TYR A 33 15.35 9.07 4.73
C TYR A 33 14.74 10.32 4.07
N ILE A 34 15.34 11.51 4.25
CA ILE A 34 14.87 12.75 3.62
C ILE A 34 14.92 12.65 2.08
N ARG A 35 16.01 12.11 1.51
CA ARG A 35 16.11 11.91 0.05
C ARG A 35 15.02 10.98 -0.47
N PHE A 36 14.73 9.92 0.27
CA PHE A 36 13.65 8.99 -0.06
C PHE A 36 12.29 9.69 -0.05
N LEU A 37 11.97 10.47 0.99
CA LEU A 37 10.71 11.21 1.08
C LEU A 37 10.56 12.20 -0.07
N ALA A 38 11.61 12.98 -0.37
CA ALA A 38 11.58 13.94 -1.48
C ALA A 38 11.32 13.24 -2.83
N LYS A 39 11.95 12.08 -3.06
CA LYS A 39 11.71 11.31 -4.28
C LYS A 39 10.31 10.70 -4.30
N ALA A 40 9.82 10.21 -3.16
CA ALA A 40 8.47 9.66 -3.05
C ALA A 40 7.40 10.71 -3.38
N ASP A 41 7.56 11.93 -2.87
CA ASP A 41 6.63 13.03 -3.12
C ASP A 41 6.59 13.41 -4.61
N ILE A 42 7.77 13.59 -5.23
CA ILE A 42 7.88 13.89 -6.67
C ILE A 42 7.28 12.77 -7.54
N ASP A 43 7.44 11.52 -7.12
CA ASP A 43 6.89 10.37 -7.83
C ASP A 43 5.39 10.14 -7.52
N GLY A 44 4.76 10.94 -6.66
CA GLY A 44 3.37 10.78 -6.24
C GLY A 44 3.10 9.55 -5.36
N ARG A 45 4.14 9.01 -4.72
CA ARG A 45 4.06 7.82 -3.85
C ARG A 45 3.60 8.20 -2.45
N ARG A 46 2.53 7.55 -1.96
CA ARG A 46 2.15 7.60 -0.55
C ARG A 46 2.91 6.52 0.21
N VAL A 47 3.76 6.93 1.15
CA VAL A 47 4.54 6.00 1.97
C VAL A 47 3.97 5.99 3.37
N ASN A 48 3.58 4.81 3.85
CA ASN A 48 3.20 4.59 5.23
C ASN A 48 4.19 3.61 5.88
N PHE A 49 4.78 4.06 6.99
CA PHE A 49 5.73 3.28 7.80
C PHE A 49 5.09 2.70 9.06
N GLU A 50 3.79 2.93 9.27
CA GLU A 50 3.02 2.31 10.34
C GLU A 50 2.82 0.82 10.08
N GLU A 51 2.55 0.07 11.14
CA GLU A 51 2.25 -1.35 11.01
C GLU A 51 1.01 -1.54 10.12
N SER A 52 1.13 -2.41 9.11
CA SER A 52 0.04 -2.67 8.18
C SER A 52 -1.19 -3.15 8.95
N VAL A 53 -2.38 -2.67 8.55
CA VAL A 53 -3.64 -3.14 9.11
C VAL A 53 -3.73 -4.65 8.91
N ARG A 54 -3.61 -5.41 10.00
CA ARG A 54 -3.83 -6.86 9.98
C ARG A 54 -5.32 -7.13 10.01
N LEU A 55 -5.77 -8.07 9.19
CA LEU A 55 -7.14 -8.54 9.25
C LEU A 55 -7.42 -9.13 10.63
N THR A 56 -8.62 -8.92 11.14
CA THR A 56 -9.07 -9.66 12.33
C THR A 56 -9.15 -11.15 11.98
N PRO A 57 -8.92 -12.07 12.93
CA PRO A 57 -9.01 -13.51 12.66
C PRO A 57 -10.34 -13.92 12.01
N LYS A 58 -11.44 -13.25 12.38
CA LYS A 58 -12.76 -13.43 11.76
C LYS A 58 -12.78 -13.02 10.28
N SER A 59 -12.17 -11.90 9.94
CA SER A 59 -12.13 -11.40 8.55
C SER A 59 -11.22 -12.27 7.70
N GLU A 60 -10.08 -12.68 8.24
CA GLU A 60 -9.17 -13.63 7.60
C GLU A 60 -9.87 -14.96 7.30
N ALA A 61 -10.53 -15.56 8.30
CA ALA A 61 -11.30 -16.80 8.11
C ALA A 61 -12.45 -16.65 7.08
N ARG A 62 -13.08 -15.47 7.00
CA ARG A 62 -14.09 -15.18 5.98
C ARG A 62 -13.48 -15.17 4.58
N TYR A 63 -12.41 -14.41 4.36
CA TYR A 63 -11.76 -14.34 3.06
C TYR A 63 -11.19 -15.68 2.62
N THR A 64 -10.57 -16.45 3.53
CA THR A 64 -10.08 -17.80 3.22
C THR A 64 -11.20 -18.71 2.73
N ARG A 65 -12.40 -18.61 3.33
CA ARG A 65 -13.58 -19.37 2.88
C ARG A 65 -14.05 -18.92 1.50
N GLU A 66 -14.17 -17.61 1.28
CA GLU A 66 -14.60 -17.03 0.00
C GLU A 66 -13.63 -17.40 -1.14
N ILE A 67 -12.33 -17.43 -0.88
CA ILE A 67 -11.31 -17.88 -1.84
C ILE A 67 -11.52 -19.36 -2.19
N ALA A 68 -11.67 -20.23 -1.18
CA ALA A 68 -11.89 -21.66 -1.40
C ALA A 68 -13.19 -21.96 -2.16
N GLU A 69 -14.26 -21.20 -1.87
CA GLU A 69 -15.53 -21.28 -2.57
C GLU A 69 -15.39 -20.81 -4.03
N ASN A 70 -14.72 -19.68 -4.26
CA ASN A 70 -14.46 -19.17 -5.60
C ASN A 70 -13.65 -20.16 -6.45
N ASP A 71 -12.60 -20.78 -5.88
CA ASP A 71 -11.82 -21.82 -6.55
C ASP A 71 -12.68 -23.02 -6.95
N THR A 72 -13.61 -23.42 -6.09
CA THR A 72 -14.56 -24.51 -6.35
C THR A 72 -15.51 -24.15 -7.48
N LEU A 73 -16.12 -22.97 -7.42
CA LEU A 73 -17.03 -22.46 -8.45
C LEU A 73 -16.29 -22.31 -9.79
N ARG A 74 -15.04 -21.87 -9.77
CA ARG A 74 -14.20 -21.71 -10.96
C ARG A 74 -13.95 -23.05 -11.65
N ARG A 75 -13.60 -24.09 -10.89
CA ARG A 75 -13.44 -25.47 -11.41
C ARG A 75 -14.73 -26.04 -11.99
N GLN A 76 -15.87 -25.64 -11.44
CA GLN A 76 -17.20 -26.01 -11.94
C GLN A 76 -17.65 -25.18 -13.16
N GLY A 77 -16.85 -24.21 -13.62
CA GLY A 77 -17.24 -23.29 -14.70
C GLY A 77 -18.36 -22.32 -14.33
N ARG A 78 -18.60 -22.11 -13.03
CA ARG A 78 -19.70 -21.28 -12.49
C ARG A 78 -19.27 -19.86 -12.12
N VAL A 79 -18.00 -19.51 -12.32
CA VAL A 79 -17.51 -18.15 -12.16
C VAL A 79 -17.68 -17.41 -13.47
N LYS A 80 -18.43 -16.30 -13.42
CA LYS A 80 -18.65 -15.43 -14.57
C LYS A 80 -17.31 -14.85 -15.02
N SER A 81 -17.08 -14.86 -16.33
CA SER A 81 -15.87 -14.35 -16.97
C SER A 81 -16.25 -13.31 -18.00
N TYR A 82 -15.38 -12.32 -18.21
CA TYR A 82 -15.60 -11.22 -19.13
C TYR A 82 -14.38 -11.11 -20.04
N ASN A 83 -14.62 -10.81 -21.32
CA ASN A 83 -13.56 -10.68 -22.33
C ASN A 83 -13.14 -9.22 -22.57
N ASP A 84 -13.90 -8.27 -22.02
CA ASP A 84 -13.64 -6.84 -22.08
C ASP A 84 -14.11 -6.13 -20.81
N VAL A 85 -13.60 -4.92 -20.62
CA VAL A 85 -13.85 -4.11 -19.42
C VAL A 85 -15.27 -3.57 -19.39
N ASP A 86 -15.85 -3.24 -20.54
CA ASP A 86 -17.18 -2.63 -20.61
C ASP A 86 -18.26 -3.60 -20.11
N ASN A 87 -18.20 -4.87 -20.51
CA ASN A 87 -19.10 -5.92 -20.04
C ASN A 87 -18.92 -6.23 -18.55
N LEU A 88 -17.68 -6.19 -18.05
CA LEU A 88 -17.41 -6.34 -16.61
C LEU A 88 -18.05 -5.19 -15.81
N MET A 89 -17.83 -3.95 -16.25
CA MET A 89 -18.31 -2.77 -15.53
C MET A 89 -19.83 -2.65 -15.59
N GLN A 90 -20.45 -2.98 -16.73
CA GLN A 90 -21.91 -2.99 -16.86
C GLN A 90 -22.55 -3.97 -15.87
N ASP A 91 -21.98 -5.18 -15.73
CA ASP A 91 -22.50 -6.17 -14.80
C ASP A 91 -22.28 -5.75 -13.34
N LEU A 92 -21.08 -5.29 -13.00
CA LEU A 92 -20.74 -4.85 -11.64
C LEU A 92 -21.62 -3.70 -11.15
N LEU A 93 -22.00 -2.79 -12.06
CA LEU A 93 -22.81 -1.61 -11.75
C LEU A 93 -24.32 -1.82 -11.95
N SER A 94 -24.72 -2.97 -12.49
CA SER A 94 -26.13 -3.29 -12.64
C SER A 94 -26.77 -3.53 -11.26
N SER A 95 -28.00 -3.03 -11.08
CA SER A 95 -28.76 -3.06 -9.82
C SER A 95 -29.15 -4.46 -9.33
N ASP A 96 -28.82 -5.51 -10.08
CA ASP A 96 -29.04 -6.90 -9.69
C ASP A 96 -27.91 -7.46 -8.78
N ASN A 97 -26.82 -6.70 -8.58
CA ASN A 97 -25.65 -7.10 -7.78
C ASN A 97 -25.46 -6.29 -6.46
N LEU A 98 -26.38 -5.39 -6.10
CA LEU A 98 -26.40 -4.59 -4.86
C LEU A 98 -27.59 -4.97 -3.97
#